data_AF-A0AA37TG42-F1
#
_entry.id   AF-A0AA37TG42-F1
#
_cell.length_a   1.000
_cell.length_b   1.000
_cell.length_c   1.000
_cell.angle_alpha   90.00
_cell.angle_beta   90.00
_cell.angle_gamma   90.00
#
_symmetry.space_group_name_H-M   'P 1'
#
loop_
_entity.id
_entity.type
_entity.pdbx_description
1 polymer ?
#
loop_
_entity_poly.entity_id
_entity_poly.type
_entity_poly.pdbx_seq_one_letter_code
_entity_poly.pdbx_strand_id
1 'polypeptide(L)'
;MHVSQKIPTDLPPGPVTWHPLQAREARWARLGQVPVIAWLTGLSGAGKSTLAAAADRTLVAGGRHSAVLDGDNLRHGLNADLAFSPEDRAENVRRTAEVARLMAEAGTVVIVSLISPYRADRALARRIAGDVPFLEVFVDTPLGLCEARDPKGLYRLARAGRIPDFTGISAPYEAPERPDLTIATEGRGTAACARVLSARLMRLSRPAEGAKPGR
;
A
#
# COMPACT_ATOMS: atom_id res chain seq x y z
N MET A 1 -16.05 1.85 28.48
CA MET A 1 -15.72 3.26 28.76
C MET A 1 -14.85 3.74 27.60
N HIS A 2 -15.41 4.55 26.70
CA HIS A 2 -14.68 5.06 25.54
C HIS A 2 -13.82 6.24 25.98
N VAL A 3 -12.50 6.04 26.02
CA VAL A 3 -11.56 7.15 26.24
C VAL A 3 -11.32 7.81 24.88
N SER A 4 -12.19 8.75 24.51
CA SER A 4 -11.84 9.77 23.53
C SER A 4 -10.73 10.62 24.13
N GLN A 5 -9.48 10.33 23.80
CA GLN A 5 -8.38 11.25 24.06
C GLN A 5 -8.58 12.47 23.14
N LYS A 6 -9.19 13.52 23.70
CA LYS A 6 -9.11 14.87 23.13
C LYS A 6 -7.63 15.26 23.14
N ILE A 7 -7.09 15.55 21.96
CA ILE A 7 -5.77 16.17 21.82
C ILE A 7 -5.86 17.53 22.55
N PRO A 8 -5.01 17.82 23.55
CA PRO A 8 -5.02 19.10 24.25
C PRO A 8 -4.77 20.24 23.26
N THR A 9 -5.70 21.20 23.19
CA THR A 9 -5.66 22.36 22.28
C THR A 9 -4.74 23.50 22.76
N ASP A 10 -4.08 23.33 23.90
CA ASP A 10 -3.54 24.45 24.68
C ASP A 10 -2.00 24.44 24.78
N LEU A 11 -1.31 23.73 23.88
CA LEU A 11 0.12 23.90 23.66
C LEU A 11 0.34 25.04 22.66
N PRO A 12 1.27 25.99 22.90
CA PRO A 12 1.65 26.95 21.87
C PRO A 12 2.07 26.15 20.62
N PRO A 13 1.64 26.56 19.42
CA PRO A 13 2.03 25.84 18.21
C PRO A 13 3.56 25.79 18.19
N GLY A 14 4.11 24.60 17.94
CA GLY A 14 5.53 24.47 17.61
C GLY A 14 5.87 25.36 16.40
N PRO A 15 7.13 25.41 15.96
CA PRO A 15 7.55 26.28 14.85
C PRO A 15 6.84 25.98 13.51
N VAL A 16 6.03 24.91 13.44
CA VAL A 16 5.28 24.50 12.26
C VAL A 16 3.78 24.56 12.57
N THR A 17 3.03 25.19 11.68
CA THR A 17 1.56 25.25 11.72
C THR A 17 0.97 24.62 10.46
N TRP A 18 -0.22 24.03 10.59
CA TRP A 18 -0.95 23.54 9.43
C TRP A 18 -1.53 24.72 8.65
N HIS A 19 -1.14 24.86 7.39
CA HIS A 19 -1.74 25.85 6.51
C HIS A 19 -3.10 25.36 6.01
N PRO A 20 -4.17 26.18 6.10
CA PRO A 20 -5.44 25.84 5.50
C PRO A 20 -5.29 25.84 3.97
N LEU A 21 -5.57 24.70 3.34
CA LEU A 21 -5.51 24.52 1.89
C LEU A 21 -6.92 24.22 1.35
N GLN A 22 -7.06 24.22 0.02
CA GLN A 22 -8.30 23.82 -0.64
C GLN A 22 -8.69 22.39 -0.24
N ALA A 23 -9.97 22.23 0.15
CA ALA A 23 -10.58 20.95 0.48
C ALA A 23 -10.29 19.89 -0.59
N ARG A 24 -9.83 18.71 -0.15
CA ARG A 24 -9.48 17.59 -1.02
C ARG A 24 -10.66 17.04 -1.80
N GLU A 25 -11.86 17.13 -1.23
CA GLU A 25 -13.13 16.69 -1.81
C GLU A 25 -13.42 17.43 -3.13
N ALA A 26 -12.95 18.68 -3.28
CA ALA A 26 -13.07 19.41 -4.54
C ALA A 26 -12.23 18.76 -5.67
N ARG A 27 -11.07 18.19 -5.35
CA ARG A 27 -10.25 17.43 -6.32
C ARG A 27 -10.93 16.11 -6.66
N TRP A 28 -11.47 15.41 -5.66
CA TRP A 28 -12.17 14.14 -5.83
C TRP A 28 -13.41 14.29 -6.72
N ALA A 29 -14.20 15.35 -6.50
CA ALA A 29 -15.34 15.71 -7.34
C ALA A 29 -14.92 16.00 -8.78
N ARG A 30 -13.84 16.75 -9.00
CA ARG A 30 -13.33 17.07 -10.34
C ARG A 30 -12.81 15.84 -11.10
N LEU A 31 -12.20 14.89 -10.40
CA LEU A 31 -11.74 13.62 -10.98
C LEU A 31 -12.87 12.58 -11.10
N GLY A 32 -14.07 12.86 -10.56
CA GLY A 32 -15.18 11.92 -10.56
C GLY A 32 -14.84 10.61 -9.85
N GLN A 33 -14.01 10.65 -8.80
CA GLN A 33 -13.62 9.47 -8.02
C GLN A 33 -13.30 9.79 -6.56
N VAL A 34 -13.64 8.87 -5.67
CA VAL A 34 -13.13 8.83 -4.29
C VAL A 34 -11.86 7.96 -4.28
N PRO A 35 -10.72 8.45 -3.77
CA PRO A 35 -9.48 7.69 -3.72
C PRO A 35 -9.57 6.52 -2.73
N VAL A 36 -8.72 5.52 -2.94
CA VAL A 36 -8.49 4.38 -2.04
C VAL A 36 -7.00 4.13 -1.97
N ILE A 37 -6.48 3.80 -0.80
CA ILE A 37 -5.15 3.24 -0.63
C ILE A 37 -5.29 1.72 -0.52
N ALA A 38 -4.81 1.02 -1.54
CA ALA A 38 -4.72 -0.43 -1.56
C ALA A 38 -3.32 -0.86 -1.11
N TRP A 39 -3.20 -1.41 0.09
CA TRP A 39 -1.93 -1.79 0.69
C TRP A 39 -1.68 -3.29 0.54
N LEU A 40 -0.91 -3.68 -0.47
CA LEU A 40 -0.54 -5.07 -0.69
C LEU A 40 0.64 -5.44 0.22
N THR A 41 0.46 -6.49 1.01
CA THR A 41 1.49 -7.12 1.84
C THR A 41 1.59 -8.60 1.52
N GLY A 42 2.79 -9.17 1.69
CA GLY A 42 3.08 -10.57 1.36
C GLY A 42 4.58 -10.79 1.20
N LEU A 43 5.00 -12.05 1.21
CA LEU A 43 6.39 -12.45 1.01
C LEU A 43 6.99 -11.92 -0.31
N SER A 44 8.32 -11.84 -0.39
CA SER A 44 9.00 -11.65 -1.68
C SER A 44 8.56 -12.76 -2.65
N GLY A 45 8.41 -12.48 -3.95
CA GLY A 45 7.92 -13.48 -4.91
C GLY A 45 6.43 -13.88 -4.82
N ALA A 46 5.67 -13.35 -3.85
CA ALA A 46 4.23 -13.63 -3.73
C ALA A 46 3.39 -13.07 -4.90
N GLY A 47 3.92 -12.11 -5.67
CA GLY A 47 3.26 -11.54 -6.85
C GLY A 47 2.65 -10.15 -6.66
N LYS A 48 2.97 -9.44 -5.56
CA LYS A 48 2.44 -8.10 -5.25
C LYS A 48 2.57 -7.11 -6.41
N SER A 49 3.79 -6.89 -6.93
CA SER A 49 4.05 -5.94 -8.01
C SER A 49 3.33 -6.35 -9.30
N THR A 50 3.21 -7.65 -9.58
CA THR A 50 2.46 -8.17 -10.73
C THR A 50 0.97 -7.88 -10.62
N LEU A 51 0.37 -8.09 -9.44
CA LEU A 51 -1.04 -7.77 -9.18
C LEU A 51 -1.28 -6.26 -9.20
N ALA A 52 -0.38 -5.48 -8.60
CA ALA A 52 -0.47 -4.02 -8.58
C ALA A 52 -0.45 -3.44 -10.00
N ALA A 53 0.51 -3.86 -10.83
CA ALA A 53 0.61 -3.40 -12.22
C ALA A 53 -0.59 -3.80 -13.08
N ALA A 54 -1.14 -5.01 -12.89
CA ALA A 54 -2.33 -5.44 -13.60
C ALA A 54 -3.60 -4.70 -13.15
N ALA A 55 -3.71 -4.42 -11.85
CA ALA A 55 -4.82 -3.64 -11.30
C ALA A 55 -4.77 -2.18 -11.76
N ASP A 56 -3.60 -1.56 -11.75
CA ASP A 56 -3.37 -0.20 -12.26
C ASP A 56 -3.80 -0.07 -13.72
N ARG A 57 -3.35 -0.98 -14.61
CA ARG A 57 -3.80 -1.00 -16.01
C ARG A 57 -5.31 -1.11 -16.15
N THR A 58 -5.95 -1.93 -15.31
CA THR A 58 -7.41 -2.11 -15.34
C THR A 58 -8.15 -0.86 -14.89
N LEU A 59 -7.67 -0.20 -13.83
CA LEU A 59 -8.24 1.03 -13.30
C LEU A 59 -8.13 2.17 -14.30
N VAL A 60 -6.94 2.39 -14.87
CA VAL A 60 -6.71 3.42 -15.90
C VAL A 60 -7.59 3.18 -17.13
N ALA A 61 -7.66 1.95 -17.63
CA ALA A 61 -8.55 1.60 -18.75
C ALA A 61 -10.04 1.80 -18.41
N GLY A 62 -10.40 1.71 -17.12
CA GLY A 62 -11.74 1.97 -16.60
C GLY A 62 -12.01 3.44 -16.25
N GLY A 63 -11.13 4.37 -16.64
CA GLY A 63 -11.28 5.81 -16.40
C GLY A 63 -10.97 6.26 -14.96
N ARG A 64 -10.26 5.45 -14.17
CA ARG A 64 -9.78 5.83 -12.84
C ARG A 64 -8.35 6.36 -12.91
N HIS A 65 -8.10 7.43 -12.17
CA HIS A 65 -6.74 7.88 -11.87
C HIS A 65 -6.14 6.99 -10.79
N SER A 66 -5.14 6.21 -11.16
CA SER A 66 -4.40 5.35 -10.24
C SER A 66 -2.89 5.49 -10.41
N ALA A 67 -2.16 5.06 -9.38
CA ALA A 67 -0.71 4.97 -9.39
C ALA A 67 -0.22 3.83 -8.49
N VAL A 68 0.93 3.26 -8.84
CA VAL A 68 1.59 2.20 -8.05
C VAL A 68 2.80 2.77 -7.30
N LEU A 69 2.84 2.54 -5.99
CA LEU A 69 4.02 2.77 -5.15
C LEU A 69 4.67 1.42 -4.85
N ASP A 70 5.66 1.02 -5.65
CA ASP A 70 6.38 -0.23 -5.50
C ASP A 70 7.68 -0.05 -4.70
N GLY A 71 7.94 -0.98 -3.78
CA GLY A 71 9.08 -0.91 -2.87
C GLY A 71 10.44 -0.87 -3.55
N ASP A 72 10.61 -1.54 -4.69
CA ASP A 72 11.87 -1.48 -5.43
C ASP A 72 12.01 -0.11 -6.11
N ASN A 73 10.93 0.37 -6.74
CA ASN A 73 10.92 1.68 -7.41
C ASN A 73 11.20 2.84 -6.44
N LEU A 74 10.60 2.82 -5.24
CA LEU A 74 10.82 3.85 -4.22
C LEU A 74 12.27 3.88 -3.72
N ARG A 75 12.96 2.74 -3.70
CA ARG A 75 14.37 2.61 -3.28
C ARG A 75 15.35 3.16 -4.31
N HIS A 76 14.91 3.50 -5.52
CA HIS A 76 15.72 4.27 -6.46
C HIS A 76 15.68 5.79 -6.22
N GLY A 77 14.82 6.28 -5.32
CA GLY A 77 14.64 7.72 -5.07
C GLY A 77 14.26 8.02 -3.62
N LEU A 78 12.96 8.14 -3.33
CA LEU A 78 12.43 8.56 -2.02
C LEU A 78 13.04 7.82 -0.81
N ASN A 79 13.32 6.54 -0.98
CA ASN A 79 13.83 5.64 0.06
C ASN A 79 15.23 5.10 -0.30
N ALA A 80 16.01 5.81 -1.12
CA ALA A 80 17.35 5.38 -1.55
C ALA A 80 18.38 5.39 -0.42
N ASP A 81 18.14 6.15 0.65
CA ASP A 81 18.95 6.22 1.87
C ASP A 81 18.70 5.05 2.83
N LEU A 82 17.61 4.29 2.65
CA LEU A 82 17.22 3.23 3.57
C LEU A 82 17.80 1.89 3.12
N ALA A 83 18.45 1.15 4.01
CA ALA A 83 18.83 -0.23 3.78
C ALA A 83 17.66 -1.18 4.13
N PHE A 84 17.96 -2.35 4.70
CA PHE A 84 16.98 -3.42 4.95
C PHE A 84 16.93 -3.87 6.42
N SER A 85 17.47 -3.09 7.35
CA SER A 85 17.29 -3.32 8.78
C SER A 85 15.80 -3.23 9.18
N PRO A 86 15.41 -3.75 10.36
CA PRO A 86 14.05 -3.56 10.88
C PRO A 86 13.63 -2.09 10.94
N GLU A 87 14.51 -1.20 11.37
CA GLU A 87 14.26 0.24 11.50
C GLU A 87 14.08 0.89 10.13
N ASP A 88 14.94 0.56 9.16
CA ASP A 88 14.82 1.06 7.78
C ASP A 88 13.55 0.55 7.10
N ARG A 89 13.10 -0.66 7.43
CA ARG A 89 11.81 -1.19 6.93
C ARG A 89 10.64 -0.41 7.51
N ALA A 90 10.66 -0.12 8.81
CA ALA A 90 9.64 0.67 9.47
C ALA A 90 9.56 2.08 8.86
N GLU A 91 10.72 2.73 8.67
CA GLU A 91 10.78 4.05 8.02
C GLU A 91 10.36 4.02 6.55
N ASN A 92 10.75 2.97 5.81
CA ASN A 92 10.29 2.77 4.43
C ASN A 92 8.76 2.65 4.37
N VAL A 93 8.13 1.92 5.31
CA VAL A 93 6.67 1.83 5.40
C VAL A 93 6.05 3.18 5.76
N ARG A 94 6.59 3.88 6.76
CA ARG A 94 6.09 5.19 7.21
C ARG A 94 6.13 6.23 6.09
N ARG A 95 7.28 6.40 5.41
CA ARG A 95 7.42 7.32 4.26
C ARG A 95 6.45 6.97 3.13
N THR A 96 6.35 5.69 2.79
CA THR A 96 5.43 5.24 1.74
C THR A 96 3.98 5.53 2.10
N ALA A 97 3.59 5.36 3.38
CA ALA A 97 2.24 5.65 3.85
C ALA A 97 1.90 7.14 3.77
N GLU A 98 2.82 8.03 4.13
CA GLU A 98 2.63 9.48 3.99
C GLU A 98 2.46 9.89 2.53
N VAL A 99 3.29 9.35 1.62
CA VAL A 99 3.15 9.63 0.19
C VAL A 99 1.84 9.07 -0.36
N ALA A 100 1.45 7.86 0.05
CA ALA A 100 0.17 7.28 -0.35
C ALA A 100 -1.02 8.15 0.12
N ARG A 101 -0.97 8.67 1.35
CA ARG A 101 -1.96 9.62 1.87
C ARG A 101 -2.02 10.90 1.05
N LEU A 102 -0.88 11.54 0.79
CA LEU A 102 -0.83 12.79 0.01
C LEU A 102 -1.37 12.60 -1.41
N MET A 103 -1.03 11.49 -2.06
CA MET A 103 -1.54 11.16 -3.40
C MET A 103 -3.04 10.85 -3.39
N ALA A 104 -3.52 10.16 -2.35
CA ALA A 104 -4.95 9.94 -2.18
C ALA A 104 -5.70 11.25 -1.91
N GLU A 105 -5.17 12.16 -1.09
CA GLU A 105 -5.73 13.51 -0.89
C GLU A 105 -5.78 14.31 -2.21
N ALA A 106 -4.84 14.08 -3.13
CA ALA A 106 -4.91 14.61 -4.49
C ALA A 106 -5.97 13.94 -5.38
N GLY A 107 -6.57 12.84 -4.94
CA GLY A 107 -7.66 12.12 -5.56
C GLY A 107 -7.27 10.83 -6.28
N THR A 108 -6.02 10.40 -6.20
CA THR A 108 -5.50 9.20 -6.89
C THR A 108 -5.83 7.92 -6.10
N VAL A 109 -6.23 6.85 -6.80
CA VAL A 109 -6.24 5.49 -6.22
C VAL A 109 -4.79 4.99 -6.14
N VAL A 110 -4.29 4.78 -4.93
CA VAL A 110 -2.89 4.42 -4.71
C VAL A 110 -2.78 2.94 -4.41
N ILE A 111 -2.00 2.21 -5.20
CA ILE A 111 -1.70 0.79 -4.96
C ILE A 111 -0.28 0.68 -4.44
N VAL A 112 -0.13 0.40 -3.15
CA VAL A 112 1.17 0.19 -2.50
C VAL A 112 1.55 -1.28 -2.60
N SER A 113 2.73 -1.57 -3.12
CA SER A 113 3.30 -2.91 -3.25
C SER A 113 4.58 -3.01 -2.40
N LEU A 114 4.42 -3.39 -1.13
CA LEU A 114 5.52 -3.56 -0.19
C LEU A 114 5.48 -4.94 0.47
N ILE A 115 6.64 -5.47 0.88
CA ILE A 115 6.63 -6.66 1.76
C ILE A 115 5.90 -6.29 3.07
N SER A 116 6.25 -5.16 3.68
CA SER A 116 5.68 -4.64 4.93
C SER A 116 5.47 -5.74 5.99
N PRO A 117 6.57 -6.39 6.44
CA PRO A 117 6.49 -7.67 7.15
C PRO A 117 5.87 -7.57 8.54
N TYR A 118 5.97 -6.42 9.20
CA TYR A 118 5.50 -6.23 10.58
C TYR A 118 4.07 -5.68 10.61
N ARG A 119 3.21 -6.29 11.42
CA ARG A 119 1.82 -5.84 11.59
C ARG A 119 1.73 -4.42 12.16
N ALA A 120 2.63 -4.07 13.08
CA ALA A 120 2.67 -2.76 13.70
C ALA A 120 2.84 -1.63 12.66
N ASP A 121 3.70 -1.84 11.66
CA ASP A 121 3.95 -0.86 10.60
C ASP A 121 2.76 -0.72 9.65
N ARG A 122 2.10 -1.84 9.32
CA ARG A 122 0.86 -1.80 8.51
C ARG A 122 -0.28 -1.11 9.25
N ALA A 123 -0.38 -1.34 10.56
CA ALA A 123 -1.33 -0.62 11.42
C ALA A 123 -1.01 0.87 11.49
N LEU A 124 0.28 1.26 11.54
CA LEU A 124 0.70 2.65 11.45
C LEU A 124 0.33 3.25 10.09
N ALA A 125 0.59 2.56 8.98
CA ALA A 125 0.20 3.01 7.64
C ALA A 125 -1.30 3.27 7.52
N ARG A 126 -2.14 2.38 8.09
CA ARG A 126 -3.60 2.59 8.18
C ARG A 126 -3.96 3.81 9.02
N ARG A 127 -3.27 4.05 10.14
CA ARG A 127 -3.49 5.27 10.96
C ARG A 127 -3.10 6.54 10.22
N ILE A 128 -1.98 6.52 9.50
CA ILE A 128 -1.52 7.66 8.68
C ILE A 128 -2.57 7.99 7.62
N ALA A 129 -3.13 6.99 6.93
CA ALA A 129 -4.18 7.21 5.94
C ALA A 129 -5.40 7.98 6.48
N GLY A 130 -5.63 7.98 7.79
CA GLY A 130 -6.70 8.74 8.44
C GLY A 130 -8.06 8.25 7.99
N ASP A 131 -8.83 9.13 7.37
CA ASP A 131 -10.17 8.85 6.85
C ASP A 131 -10.20 8.52 5.35
N VAL A 132 -9.05 8.50 4.68
CA VAL A 132 -8.95 7.92 3.34
C VAL A 132 -9.23 6.41 3.43
N PRO A 133 -10.13 5.85 2.59
CA PRO A 133 -10.37 4.41 2.55
C PRO A 133 -9.07 3.60 2.37
N PHE A 134 -8.79 2.72 3.32
CA PHE A 134 -7.59 1.88 3.34
C PHE A 134 -7.97 0.40 3.23
N LEU A 135 -7.49 -0.26 2.19
CA LEU A 135 -7.72 -1.67 1.89
C LEU A 135 -6.40 -2.45 2.07
N GLU A 136 -6.25 -3.15 3.19
CA GLU A 136 -5.13 -4.08 3.40
C GLU A 136 -5.38 -5.38 2.63
N VAL A 137 -4.50 -5.66 1.66
CA VAL A 137 -4.57 -6.82 0.78
C VAL A 137 -3.45 -7.79 1.14
N PHE A 138 -3.81 -8.94 1.70
CA PHE A 138 -2.85 -10.02 1.91
C PHE A 138 -2.67 -10.83 0.63
N VAL A 139 -1.50 -10.74 0.01
CA VAL A 139 -1.10 -11.59 -1.13
C VAL A 139 -0.51 -12.88 -0.56
N ASP A 140 -1.41 -13.82 -0.30
CA ASP A 140 -1.12 -15.06 0.40
C ASP A 140 -0.49 -16.08 -0.57
N THR A 141 0.76 -16.43 -0.33
CA THR A 141 1.53 -17.36 -1.15
C THR A 141 2.48 -18.12 -0.25
N PRO A 142 2.45 -19.47 -0.23
CA PRO A 142 3.35 -20.25 0.59
C PRO A 142 4.81 -19.94 0.31
N LEU A 143 5.64 -19.97 1.35
CA LEU A 143 7.07 -19.68 1.24
C LEU A 143 7.76 -20.56 0.19
N GLY A 144 7.47 -21.86 0.16
CA GLY A 144 8.06 -22.78 -0.82
C GLY A 144 7.75 -22.40 -2.27
N LEU A 145 6.56 -21.86 -2.55
CA LEU A 145 6.20 -21.36 -3.88
C LEU A 145 6.89 -20.03 -4.19
N CYS A 146 7.05 -19.15 -3.21
CA CYS A 146 7.84 -17.92 -3.35
C CYS A 146 9.32 -18.23 -3.66
N GLU A 147 9.91 -19.21 -2.97
CA GLU A 147 11.26 -19.73 -3.22
C GLU A 147 11.40 -20.38 -4.59
N ALA A 148 10.40 -21.15 -5.03
CA ALA A 148 10.41 -21.76 -6.35
C ALA A 148 10.32 -20.73 -7.49
N ARG A 149 9.60 -19.62 -7.28
CA ARG A 149 9.47 -18.54 -8.27
C ARG A 149 10.75 -17.72 -8.40
N ASP A 150 11.40 -17.41 -7.28
CA ASP A 150 12.61 -16.58 -7.08
C ASP A 150 13.12 -15.78 -8.31
N PRO A 151 12.31 -14.84 -8.85
CA PRO A 151 12.60 -14.23 -10.15
C PRO A 151 13.85 -13.35 -10.14
N LYS A 152 14.31 -12.98 -8.94
CA LYS A 152 15.49 -12.14 -8.70
C LYS A 152 16.67 -12.93 -8.10
N GLY A 153 16.51 -14.23 -7.86
CA GLY A 153 17.55 -15.04 -7.22
C GLY A 153 17.82 -14.69 -5.74
N LEU A 154 16.94 -13.93 -5.09
CA LEU A 154 17.13 -13.41 -3.73
C LEU A 154 16.96 -14.50 -2.68
N TYR A 155 16.01 -15.42 -2.86
CA TYR A 155 15.83 -16.54 -1.94
C TYR A 155 17.05 -17.45 -1.94
N ARG A 156 17.60 -17.77 -3.13
CA ARG A 156 18.84 -18.53 -3.25
C ARG A 156 20.01 -17.86 -2.53
N LEU A 157 20.16 -16.55 -2.68
CA LEU A 157 21.21 -15.79 -1.99
C LEU A 157 21.00 -15.73 -0.47
N ALA A 158 19.76 -15.57 -0.01
CA ALA A 158 19.41 -15.57 1.41
C ALA A 158 19.67 -16.94 2.07
N ARG A 159 19.28 -18.04 1.42
CA ARG A 159 19.58 -19.41 1.88
C ARG A 159 21.08 -19.69 1.96
N ALA A 160 21.87 -19.08 1.07
CA ALA A 160 23.33 -19.13 1.10
C ALA A 160 23.97 -18.16 2.12
N GLY A 161 23.19 -17.45 2.94
CA GLY A 161 23.69 -16.52 3.96
C GLY A 161 24.26 -15.21 3.41
N ARG A 162 24.06 -14.92 2.12
CA ARG A 162 24.62 -13.71 1.46
C ARG A 162 23.74 -12.47 1.61
N ILE A 163 22.49 -12.64 2.04
CA ILE A 163 21.56 -11.55 2.32
C ILE A 163 21.06 -11.74 3.76
N PRO A 164 21.56 -10.93 4.72
CA PRO A 164 21.07 -10.98 6.10
C PRO A 164 19.62 -10.48 6.18
N ASP A 165 18.95 -10.84 7.27
CA ASP A 165 17.59 -10.39 7.62
C ASP A 165 16.52 -10.56 6.53
N PHE A 166 16.66 -11.56 5.66
CA PHE A 166 15.74 -11.75 4.55
C PHE A 166 14.38 -12.27 5.03
N THR A 167 13.31 -11.55 4.70
CA THR A 167 11.95 -11.86 5.14
C THR A 167 11.49 -13.25 4.71
N GLY A 168 11.05 -14.05 5.68
CA GLY A 168 10.62 -15.43 5.49
C GLY A 168 11.75 -16.47 5.56
N ILE A 169 13.01 -16.04 5.67
CA ILE A 169 14.18 -16.92 5.78
C ILE A 169 14.93 -16.69 7.10
N SER A 170 15.52 -15.51 7.27
CA SER A 170 16.27 -15.10 8.46
C SER A 170 15.63 -13.96 9.24
N ALA A 171 14.55 -13.36 8.72
CA ALA A 171 13.68 -12.41 9.42
C ALA A 171 12.20 -12.80 9.29
N PRO A 172 11.33 -12.44 10.25
CA PRO A 172 9.93 -12.87 10.23
C PRO A 172 9.09 -12.14 9.17
N TYR A 173 7.99 -12.78 8.79
CA TYR A 173 6.85 -12.14 8.12
C TYR A 173 5.61 -12.38 8.99
N GLU A 174 5.03 -11.32 9.53
CA GLU A 174 3.83 -11.40 10.34
C GLU A 174 2.61 -11.27 9.43
N ALA A 175 2.04 -12.40 9.03
CA ALA A 175 0.84 -12.42 8.20
C ALA A 175 -0.29 -11.59 8.84
N PRO A 176 -1.08 -10.82 8.05
CA PRO A 176 -2.24 -10.12 8.57
C PRO A 176 -3.25 -11.10 9.16
N GLU A 177 -3.71 -10.83 10.38
CA GLU A 177 -4.72 -11.69 11.04
C GLU A 177 -6.13 -11.45 10.50
N ARG A 178 -6.41 -10.20 10.11
CA ARG A 178 -7.71 -9.75 9.61
C ARG A 178 -7.55 -8.77 8.43
N PRO A 179 -6.97 -9.22 7.30
CA PRO A 179 -6.86 -8.36 6.11
C PRO A 179 -8.25 -8.03 5.56
N ASP A 180 -8.39 -6.89 4.91
CA ASP A 180 -9.64 -6.50 4.25
C ASP A 180 -9.92 -7.35 2.99
N LEU A 181 -8.85 -7.89 2.39
CA LEU A 181 -8.92 -8.81 1.25
C LEU A 181 -7.73 -9.78 1.30
N THR A 182 -8.00 -11.08 1.15
CA THR A 182 -6.95 -12.08 0.91
C THR A 182 -6.98 -12.55 -0.54
N ILE A 183 -5.82 -12.59 -1.19
CA ILE A 183 -5.63 -13.12 -2.53
C ILE A 183 -4.61 -14.25 -2.46
N ALA A 184 -5.10 -15.48 -2.33
CA ALA A 184 -4.27 -16.67 -2.51
C ALA A 184 -3.77 -16.75 -3.95
N THR A 185 -2.47 -16.95 -4.17
CA THR A 185 -1.87 -17.05 -5.52
C THR A 185 -1.41 -18.45 -5.91
N GLU A 186 -1.39 -19.40 -4.97
CA GLU A 186 -1.13 -20.81 -5.25
C GLU A 186 -2.27 -21.41 -6.09
N GLY A 187 -1.93 -22.17 -7.13
CA GLY A 187 -2.91 -22.81 -8.01
C GLY A 187 -3.79 -21.86 -8.83
N ARG A 188 -3.51 -20.55 -8.83
CA ARG A 188 -4.34 -19.53 -9.49
C ARG A 188 -3.57 -18.72 -10.51
N GLY A 189 -4.17 -18.52 -11.68
CA GLY A 189 -3.59 -17.68 -12.72
C GLY A 189 -3.55 -16.20 -12.33
N THR A 190 -2.46 -15.52 -12.67
CA THR A 190 -2.22 -14.09 -12.38
C THR A 190 -3.39 -13.20 -12.79
N ALA A 191 -3.96 -13.41 -13.98
CA ALA A 191 -5.09 -12.63 -14.48
C ALA A 191 -6.35 -12.78 -13.60
N ALA A 192 -6.60 -13.97 -13.06
CA ALA A 192 -7.73 -14.21 -12.17
C ALA A 192 -7.53 -13.52 -10.82
N CYS A 193 -6.32 -13.55 -10.26
CA CYS A 193 -5.98 -12.86 -9.02
C CYS A 193 -6.05 -11.34 -9.19
N ALA A 194 -5.49 -10.80 -10.28
CA ALA A 194 -5.53 -9.37 -10.58
C ALA A 194 -6.96 -8.85 -10.72
N ARG A 195 -7.83 -9.61 -11.41
CA ARG A 195 -9.25 -9.26 -11.56
C ARG A 195 -9.99 -9.12 -10.23
N VAL A 196 -9.64 -9.91 -9.20
CA VAL A 196 -10.22 -9.76 -7.86
C VAL A 196 -9.83 -8.41 -7.26
N LEU A 197 -8.56 -8.04 -7.32
CA LEU A 197 -8.07 -6.75 -6.83
C LEU A 197 -8.70 -5.59 -7.60
N SER A 198 -8.65 -5.61 -8.93
CA SER A 198 -9.23 -4.55 -9.78
C SER A 198 -10.72 -4.37 -9.52
N ALA A 199 -11.49 -5.46 -9.45
CA ALA A 199 -12.93 -5.38 -9.20
C ALA A 199 -13.23 -4.79 -7.81
N ARG A 200 -12.44 -5.12 -6.79
CA ARG A 200 -12.58 -4.53 -5.45
C ARG A 200 -12.29 -3.03 -5.48
N LEU A 201 -11.20 -2.61 -6.13
CA LEU A 201 -10.82 -1.20 -6.22
C LEU A 201 -11.82 -0.37 -7.03
N MET A 202 -12.31 -0.90 -8.16
CA MET A 202 -13.35 -0.24 -8.95
C MET A 202 -14.64 0.02 -8.15
N ARG A 203 -15.00 -0.88 -7.23
CA ARG A 203 -16.19 -0.74 -6.37
C ARG A 203 -16.00 0.24 -5.22
N LEU A 204 -14.78 0.32 -4.66
CA LEU A 204 -14.46 1.23 -3.56
C LEU A 204 -14.23 2.65 -4.06
N SER A 205 -13.55 2.80 -5.20
CA SER A 205 -13.34 4.07 -5.88
C SER A 205 -14.62 4.49 -6.63
N ARG A 206 -15.67 4.85 -5.89
CA ARG A 206 -16.94 5.31 -6.46
C ARG A 206 -16.80 6.72 -7.04
N PRO A 207 -17.70 7.15 -7.94
CA PRO A 207 -17.81 8.56 -8.28
C PRO A 207 -18.05 9.38 -7.02
N ALA A 208 -17.30 10.49 -6.87
CA ALA A 208 -17.55 11.43 -5.79
C ALA A 208 -18.94 12.07 -6.00
N GLU A 209 -19.78 12.08 -4.97
CA GLU A 209 -21.10 12.71 -5.02
C GLU A 209 -20.96 14.20 -5.35
N GLY A 210 -21.79 14.71 -6.26
CA GLY A 210 -21.77 16.12 -6.69
C GLY A 210 -20.98 16.43 -7.96
N ALA A 211 -20.39 15.43 -8.64
CA ALA A 211 -19.88 15.60 -9.99
C ALA A 211 -21.03 15.88 -10.97
N LYS A 212 -21.34 17.17 -11.21
CA LYS A 212 -22.13 17.55 -12.38
C LYS A 212 -21.33 17.14 -13.62
N PRO A 213 -21.91 16.38 -14.57
CA PRO A 213 -21.21 16.11 -15.81
C PRO A 213 -20.88 17.45 -16.48
N GLY A 214 -19.58 17.70 -16.65
CA GLY A 214 -19.10 18.86 -17.39
C GLY A 214 -19.64 18.80 -18.81
N ARG A 215 -20.20 19.92 -19.26
CA ARG A 215 -20.59 20.16 -20.66
C ARG A 215 -19.38 20.05 -21.58
#